data_AF-A0A1X7TEU6-F1
#
_entry.id   AF-A0A1X7TEU6-F1
#
_cell.length_a   1.000
_cell.length_b   1.000
_cell.length_c   1.000
_cell.angle_alpha   90.00
_cell.angle_beta   90.00
_cell.angle_gamma   90.00
#
_symmetry.space_group_name_H-M   'P 1'
#
loop_
_entity.id
_entity.type
_entity.pdbx_description
1 polymer ?
#
loop_
_entity_poly.entity_id
_entity_poly.type
_entity_poly.pdbx_seq_one_letter_code
_entity_poly.pdbx_strand_id
1 'polypeptide(L)'
;MKAPLMSLLLSLLCMIALTAAAARPFRPRGRCPNNWFHIQFVSIAENVVPASETAPTPDFSFFTDVLKLSQAQIEKVTNDAMKFFKDKYGVDFTDTEPNDLGVRETEDAMLIPFQLSPKIEYQVTFNTFILTGRPYSKCYENRDGGFAVSFKREQKLFGTYGGSEGKPIGTNDAIVYGFYSIPLRIHRKPLVIRYTSGSPARLETNDGFLIINCDLFSKFLGHGTARGVSVFTPEGNGMIRTSIRNVFTFPAQPRQLSSYYYF
;
A
#
# COMPACT_ATOMS: atom_id res chain seq x y z
N MET A 1 9.39 -30.54 -74.02
CA MET A 1 10.48 -29.62 -73.59
C MET A 1 9.80 -28.41 -72.94
N LYS A 2 9.51 -28.42 -71.63
CA LYS A 2 10.39 -28.06 -70.49
C LYS A 2 11.10 -26.71 -70.69
N ALA A 3 10.41 -25.64 -70.30
CA ALA A 3 10.93 -24.30 -69.99
C ALA A 3 9.92 -23.61 -69.04
N PRO A 4 10.36 -22.72 -68.14
CA PRO A 4 10.83 -23.17 -66.84
C PRO A 4 10.14 -22.48 -65.66
N LEU A 5 10.37 -23.11 -64.49
CA LEU A 5 10.10 -22.79 -63.09
C LEU A 5 10.36 -21.34 -62.59
N MET A 6 10.53 -20.34 -63.45
CA MET A 6 11.05 -19.02 -63.07
C MET A 6 9.97 -18.03 -62.61
N SER A 7 8.69 -18.28 -62.88
CA SER A 7 7.60 -17.34 -62.53
C SER A 7 6.95 -17.59 -61.17
N LEU A 8 7.12 -18.79 -60.57
CA LEU A 8 6.56 -19.10 -59.24
C LEU A 8 7.52 -18.77 -58.08
N LEU A 9 8.83 -18.63 -58.36
CA LEU A 9 9.83 -18.26 -57.36
C LEU A 9 9.84 -16.76 -57.05
N LEU A 10 9.49 -15.90 -58.02
CA LEU A 10 9.42 -14.45 -57.82
C LEU A 10 8.22 -14.02 -56.94
N SER A 11 7.08 -14.72 -57.03
CA SER A 11 5.90 -14.41 -56.22
C SER A 11 6.02 -14.90 -54.78
N LEU A 12 6.77 -15.98 -54.52
CA LEU A 12 7.07 -16.45 -53.16
C LEU A 12 8.12 -15.57 -52.44
N LEU A 13 9.08 -15.01 -53.19
CA LEU A 13 10.08 -14.07 -52.65
C LEU A 13 9.49 -12.70 -52.27
N CYS A 14 8.47 -12.21 -52.97
CA CYS A 14 7.75 -10.98 -52.58
C CYS A 14 6.87 -11.16 -51.33
N MET A 15 6.36 -12.37 -51.05
CA MET A 15 5.55 -12.64 -49.84
C MET A 15 6.40 -12.84 -48.58
N ILE A 16 7.67 -13.28 -48.71
CA ILE A 16 8.61 -13.33 -47.57
C ILE A 16 9.22 -11.94 -47.29
N ALA A 17 9.30 -11.06 -48.28
CA ALA A 17 9.78 -9.69 -48.10
C ALA A 17 8.78 -8.76 -47.37
N LEU A 18 7.51 -9.16 -47.20
CA LEU A 18 6.49 -8.35 -46.51
C LEU A 18 6.15 -8.79 -45.08
N THR A 19 6.72 -9.88 -44.56
CA THR A 19 6.62 -10.22 -43.12
C THR A 19 7.85 -9.76 -42.32
N ALA A 20 8.89 -9.28 -43.00
CA ALA A 20 9.96 -8.49 -42.40
C ALA A 20 9.59 -7.00 -42.28
N ALA A 21 8.30 -6.68 -42.13
CA ALA A 21 7.84 -5.40 -41.62
C ALA A 21 8.32 -5.27 -40.17
N ALA A 22 9.59 -4.87 -40.06
CA ALA A 22 10.30 -4.36 -38.92
C ALA A 22 9.56 -4.58 -37.60
N ALA A 23 9.71 -5.77 -37.02
CA ALA A 23 9.91 -5.82 -35.58
C ALA A 23 11.16 -4.97 -35.30
N ARG A 24 10.99 -3.65 -35.26
CA ARG A 24 12.00 -2.76 -34.71
C ARG A 24 12.26 -3.38 -33.34
N PRO A 25 13.51 -3.81 -33.05
CA PRO A 25 13.81 -4.24 -31.69
C PRO A 25 13.29 -3.13 -30.80
N PHE A 26 12.54 -3.48 -29.76
CA PHE A 26 12.12 -2.52 -28.75
C PHE A 26 13.39 -1.80 -28.30
N ARG A 27 13.63 -0.61 -28.86
CA ARG A 27 14.65 0.30 -28.39
C ARG A 27 14.00 0.89 -27.16
N PRO A 28 14.50 0.62 -25.94
CA PRO A 28 13.97 1.26 -24.75
C PRO A 28 13.96 2.76 -25.02
N ARG A 29 12.77 3.33 -25.22
CA ARG A 29 12.63 4.75 -25.47
C ARG A 29 12.84 5.42 -24.12
N GLY A 30 14.03 5.99 -23.94
CA GLY A 30 14.37 6.82 -22.79
C GLY A 30 14.77 6.02 -21.56
N ARG A 31 15.75 6.55 -20.83
CA ARG A 31 15.83 6.29 -19.39
C ARG A 31 14.49 6.75 -18.79
N CYS A 32 13.92 6.01 -17.85
CA CYS A 32 12.86 6.57 -17.01
C CYS A 32 13.33 7.95 -16.53
N PRO A 33 12.48 8.99 -16.56
CA PRO A 33 12.88 10.30 -16.05
C PRO A 33 13.47 10.10 -14.64
N ASN A 34 14.76 10.41 -14.49
CA ASN A 34 15.56 10.11 -13.29
C ASN A 34 15.10 10.88 -12.03
N ASN A 35 13.92 11.48 -12.05
CA ASN A 35 13.53 12.62 -11.23
C ASN A 35 12.04 12.65 -10.86
N TRP A 36 11.25 11.61 -11.15
CA TRP A 36 9.88 11.56 -10.67
C TRP A 36 9.86 11.27 -9.16
N PHE A 37 10.24 10.06 -8.75
CA PHE A 37 10.35 9.73 -7.33
C PHE A 37 11.80 9.53 -6.93
N HIS A 38 12.18 10.07 -5.77
CA HIS A 38 13.49 9.78 -5.20
C HIS A 38 13.59 8.32 -4.84
N ILE A 39 12.55 7.73 -4.22
CA ILE A 39 12.49 6.32 -3.84
C ILE A 39 11.10 5.77 -4.17
N GLN A 40 11.07 4.59 -4.78
CA GLN A 40 9.85 3.80 -5.00
C GLN A 40 10.11 2.34 -4.63
N PHE A 41 9.16 1.74 -3.93
CA PHE A 41 9.15 0.31 -3.65
C PHE A 41 7.72 -0.23 -3.62
N VAL A 42 7.59 -1.54 -3.78
CA VAL A 42 6.28 -2.20 -3.82
C VAL A 42 6.22 -3.22 -2.70
N SER A 43 5.15 -3.17 -1.92
CA SER A 43 4.80 -4.24 -0.98
C SER A 43 3.78 -5.16 -1.64
N ILE A 44 4.02 -6.45 -1.53
CA ILE A 44 3.29 -7.53 -2.18
C ILE A 44 3.00 -8.60 -1.14
N ALA A 45 1.76 -9.07 -1.09
CA ALA A 45 1.41 -10.33 -0.43
C ALA A 45 0.59 -11.17 -1.41
N GLU A 46 0.87 -12.47 -1.48
CA GLU A 46 0.11 -13.44 -2.25
C GLU A 46 0.12 -14.76 -1.48
N ASN A 47 -0.91 -15.01 -0.68
CA ASN A 47 -0.96 -16.21 0.13
C ASN A 47 -2.39 -16.68 0.42
N VAL A 48 -2.56 -17.95 0.76
CA VAL A 48 -3.82 -18.52 1.22
C VAL A 48 -3.72 -18.79 2.72
N VAL A 49 -4.55 -18.13 3.51
CA VAL A 49 -4.51 -18.17 4.98
C VAL A 49 -5.90 -18.43 5.55
N PRO A 50 -6.03 -18.93 6.79
CA PRO A 50 -7.32 -18.96 7.48
C PRO A 50 -7.94 -17.57 7.56
N ALA A 51 -9.27 -17.48 7.46
CA ALA A 51 -10.00 -16.20 7.51
C ALA A 51 -9.75 -15.41 8.81
N SER A 52 -9.41 -16.10 9.90
CA SER A 52 -9.01 -15.47 11.16
C SER A 52 -7.72 -14.63 11.06
N GLU A 53 -6.91 -14.83 10.01
CA GLU A 53 -5.65 -14.11 9.81
C GLU A 53 -5.82 -12.81 9.00
N THR A 54 -6.98 -12.59 8.36
CA THR A 54 -7.20 -11.46 7.44
C THR A 54 -7.89 -10.26 8.07
N ALA A 55 -8.59 -10.45 9.19
CA ALA A 55 -9.23 -9.36 9.92
C ALA A 55 -8.26 -8.76 10.95
N PRO A 56 -8.28 -7.44 11.19
CA PRO A 56 -7.54 -6.87 12.30
C PRO A 56 -8.09 -7.43 13.61
N THR A 57 -7.32 -8.32 14.24
CA THR A 57 -7.56 -8.75 15.62
C THR A 57 -6.92 -7.73 16.56
N PRO A 58 -7.59 -7.38 17.68
CA PRO A 58 -7.00 -6.51 18.70
C PRO A 58 -5.63 -7.03 19.15
N ASP A 59 -4.58 -6.31 18.82
CA ASP A 59 -3.21 -6.74 19.11
C ASP A 59 -2.24 -5.55 19.24
N PHE A 60 -1.64 -5.42 20.43
CA PHE A 60 -0.57 -4.45 20.69
C PHE A 60 0.85 -5.00 20.42
N SER A 61 0.99 -6.27 20.04
CA SER A 61 2.29 -6.92 19.78
C SER A 61 3.11 -6.18 18.73
N PHE A 62 2.46 -5.48 17.79
CA PHE A 62 3.16 -4.62 16.86
C PHE A 62 3.94 -3.51 17.58
N PHE A 63 3.35 -2.87 18.57
CA PHE A 63 4.03 -1.82 19.31
C PHE A 63 5.06 -2.36 20.30
N THR A 64 4.73 -3.42 21.04
CA THR A 64 5.62 -3.99 22.08
C THR A 64 6.74 -4.85 21.49
N ASP A 65 6.44 -5.69 20.50
CA ASP A 65 7.35 -6.71 19.99
C ASP A 65 8.03 -6.31 18.70
N VAL A 66 7.36 -5.59 17.81
CA VAL A 66 7.95 -5.15 16.53
C VAL A 66 8.63 -3.80 16.67
N LEU A 67 7.94 -2.79 17.22
CA LEU A 67 8.50 -1.45 17.41
C LEU A 67 9.29 -1.28 18.72
N LYS A 68 9.15 -2.22 19.66
CA LYS A 68 9.82 -2.19 20.98
C LYS A 68 9.55 -0.89 21.74
N LEU A 69 8.30 -0.41 21.69
CA LEU A 69 7.86 0.79 22.40
C LEU A 69 7.61 0.50 23.89
N SER A 70 7.91 1.48 24.74
CA SER A 70 7.48 1.47 26.14
C SER A 70 6.00 1.81 26.27
N GLN A 71 5.39 1.54 27.43
CA GLN A 71 3.98 1.85 27.67
C GLN A 71 3.66 3.33 27.45
N ALA A 72 4.50 4.25 27.94
CA ALA A 72 4.31 5.69 27.73
C ALA A 72 4.41 6.09 26.24
N GLN A 73 5.24 5.40 25.46
CA GLN A 73 5.31 5.61 24.01
C GLN A 73 4.07 5.07 23.30
N ILE A 74 3.55 3.92 23.72
CA ILE A 74 2.30 3.35 23.20
C ILE A 74 1.15 4.31 23.47
N GLU A 75 1.00 4.78 24.72
CA GLU A 75 -0.01 5.76 25.10
C GLU A 75 0.09 7.04 24.26
N LYS A 76 1.30 7.56 24.06
CA LYS A 76 1.51 8.72 23.18
C LYS A 76 1.03 8.43 21.75
N VAL A 77 1.37 7.28 21.18
CA VAL A 77 0.96 6.91 19.82
C VAL A 77 -0.56 6.71 19.72
N THR A 78 -1.19 6.12 20.74
CA THR A 78 -2.65 6.03 20.86
C THR A 78 -3.29 7.42 20.85
N ASN A 79 -2.77 8.35 21.64
CA ASN A 79 -3.26 9.73 21.69
C ASN A 79 -3.05 10.47 20.35
N ASP A 80 -1.89 10.29 19.70
CA ASP A 80 -1.63 10.83 18.37
C ASP A 80 -2.64 10.27 17.34
N ALA A 81 -2.99 8.98 17.42
CA ALA A 81 -3.97 8.33 16.55
C ALA A 81 -5.40 8.85 16.79
N MET A 82 -5.85 8.91 18.05
CA MET A 82 -7.16 9.46 18.42
C MET A 82 -7.30 10.91 17.95
N LYS A 83 -6.26 11.73 18.17
CA LYS A 83 -6.25 13.11 17.69
C LYS A 83 -6.36 13.18 16.16
N PHE A 84 -5.61 12.32 15.45
CA PHE A 84 -5.69 12.24 13.99
C PHE A 84 -7.11 11.90 13.50
N PHE A 85 -7.77 10.90 14.09
CA PHE A 85 -9.12 10.51 13.68
C PHE A 85 -10.15 11.60 13.98
N LYS A 86 -10.03 12.27 15.14
CA LYS A 86 -10.87 13.40 15.50
C LYS A 86 -10.69 14.58 14.54
N ASP A 87 -9.46 15.03 14.32
CA ASP A 87 -9.17 16.18 13.48
C ASP A 87 -9.52 15.92 12.01
N LYS A 88 -9.11 14.76 11.48
CA LYS A 88 -9.22 14.48 10.04
C LYS A 88 -10.62 14.02 9.65
N TYR A 89 -11.27 13.21 10.47
CA TYR A 89 -12.51 12.51 10.13
C TYR A 89 -13.68 12.83 11.08
N GLY A 90 -13.45 13.59 12.15
CA GLY A 90 -14.49 13.89 13.14
C GLY A 90 -14.87 12.70 14.02
N VAL A 91 -14.05 11.64 14.08
CA VAL A 91 -14.32 10.46 14.91
C VAL A 91 -13.56 10.58 16.21
N ASP A 92 -14.28 10.71 17.33
CA ASP A 92 -13.69 11.00 18.63
C ASP A 92 -13.76 9.82 19.59
N PHE A 93 -12.63 9.49 20.20
CA PHE A 93 -12.49 8.41 21.19
C PHE A 93 -11.95 8.93 22.54
N THR A 94 -11.79 10.26 22.72
CA THR A 94 -11.11 10.79 23.92
C THR A 94 -11.82 10.46 25.23
N ASP A 95 -13.15 10.31 25.19
CA ASP A 95 -13.99 10.07 26.37
C ASP A 95 -14.38 8.59 26.53
N THR A 96 -13.69 7.71 25.80
CA THR A 96 -13.92 6.25 25.85
C THR A 96 -12.80 5.60 26.65
N GLU A 97 -13.09 4.54 27.40
CA GLU A 97 -12.05 3.72 28.04
C GLU A 97 -11.74 2.48 27.19
N PRO A 98 -10.48 2.01 27.14
CA PRO A 98 -10.14 0.79 26.43
C PRO A 98 -10.62 -0.43 27.23
N ASN A 99 -11.10 -1.46 26.54
CA ASN A 99 -11.32 -2.77 27.16
C ASN A 99 -9.99 -3.53 27.38
N ASP A 100 -10.06 -4.76 27.90
CA ASP A 100 -8.88 -5.61 28.16
C ASP A 100 -8.02 -5.90 26.92
N LEU A 101 -8.58 -5.72 25.71
CA LEU A 101 -7.89 -5.89 24.44
C LEU A 101 -7.38 -4.56 23.85
N GLY A 102 -7.57 -3.44 24.54
CA GLY A 102 -7.20 -2.11 24.06
C GLY A 102 -8.18 -1.45 23.12
N VAL A 103 -9.31 -2.11 22.83
CA VAL A 103 -10.31 -1.58 21.92
C VAL A 103 -11.07 -0.47 22.64
N ARG A 104 -11.20 0.68 21.98
CA ARG A 104 -12.03 1.80 22.42
C ARG A 104 -13.26 1.87 21.53
N GLU A 105 -14.41 2.09 22.13
CA GLU A 105 -15.70 1.95 21.45
C GLU A 105 -16.59 3.15 21.73
N THR A 106 -17.16 3.71 20.66
CA THR A 106 -18.24 4.69 20.70
C THR A 106 -19.54 4.03 20.26
N GLU A 107 -20.65 4.76 20.24
CA GLU A 107 -21.89 4.25 19.64
C GLU A 107 -21.69 3.86 18.16
N ASP A 108 -20.84 4.59 17.44
CA ASP A 108 -20.73 4.57 15.98
C ASP A 108 -19.52 3.79 15.43
N ALA A 109 -18.47 3.63 16.23
CA ALA A 109 -17.18 3.17 15.74
C ALA A 109 -16.35 2.47 16.82
N MET A 110 -15.40 1.65 16.38
CA MET A 110 -14.41 0.97 17.22
C MET A 110 -13.00 1.34 16.77
N LEU A 111 -12.16 1.78 17.69
CA LEU A 111 -10.73 1.96 17.51
C LEU A 111 -10.01 0.68 17.96
N ILE A 112 -9.38 -0.01 17.02
CA ILE A 112 -8.82 -1.34 17.19
C ILE A 112 -7.30 -1.27 17.00
N PRO A 113 -6.47 -1.55 18.02
CA PRO A 113 -5.04 -1.78 17.80
C PRO A 113 -4.87 -3.06 16.99
N PHE A 114 -3.96 -3.08 16.01
CA PHE A 114 -3.79 -4.27 15.18
C PHE A 114 -2.34 -4.50 14.74
N GLN A 115 -2.07 -5.75 14.42
CA GLN A 115 -0.93 -6.19 13.63
C GLN A 115 -1.43 -7.02 12.46
N LEU A 116 -0.97 -6.74 11.24
CA LEU A 116 -1.22 -7.61 10.11
C LEU A 116 -0.53 -8.95 10.36
N SER A 117 -1.25 -10.06 10.19
CA SER A 117 -0.70 -11.39 10.45
C SER A 117 0.56 -11.64 9.62
N PRO A 118 1.67 -12.09 10.23
CA PRO A 118 2.88 -12.46 9.50
C PRO A 118 2.64 -13.63 8.53
N LYS A 119 1.58 -14.43 8.73
CA LYS A 119 1.20 -15.53 7.82
C LYS A 119 0.71 -15.04 6.46
N ILE A 120 0.30 -13.78 6.34
CA ILE A 120 -0.04 -13.17 5.04
C ILE A 120 1.22 -13.01 4.17
N GLU A 121 2.43 -13.07 4.75
CA GLU A 121 3.70 -12.93 4.05
C GLU A 121 3.79 -11.62 3.26
N TYR A 122 3.39 -10.51 3.89
CA TYR A 122 3.48 -9.20 3.28
C TYR A 122 4.94 -8.76 3.15
N GLN A 123 5.44 -8.66 1.92
CA GLN A 123 6.85 -8.46 1.61
C GLN A 123 7.06 -7.19 0.79
N VAL A 124 8.10 -6.41 1.14
CA VAL A 124 8.58 -5.30 0.33
C VAL A 124 9.66 -5.76 -0.64
N THR A 125 9.47 -5.40 -1.91
CA THR A 125 10.50 -5.40 -2.93
C THR A 125 11.00 -3.98 -3.16
N PHE A 126 12.27 -3.73 -2.83
CA PHE A 126 12.91 -2.46 -3.12
C PHE A 126 13.49 -2.49 -4.53
N ASN A 127 13.26 -1.44 -5.31
CA ASN A 127 14.20 -1.10 -6.37
C ASN A 127 15.44 -0.47 -5.70
N THR A 128 16.31 -1.33 -5.19
CA THR A 128 17.41 -0.99 -4.28
C THR A 128 18.50 -0.14 -4.91
N PHE A 129 18.50 0.07 -6.23
CA PHE A 129 19.53 0.89 -6.89
C PHE A 129 19.68 2.26 -6.22
N ILE A 130 18.58 2.82 -5.73
CA ILE A 130 18.52 4.13 -5.09
C ILE A 130 19.03 4.11 -3.64
N LEU A 131 18.81 3.02 -2.90
CA LEU A 131 19.21 2.92 -1.49
C LEU A 131 20.62 2.36 -1.30
N THR A 132 21.10 1.53 -2.24
CA THR A 132 22.35 0.77 -2.08
C THR A 132 23.37 1.03 -3.18
N GLY A 133 23.00 1.79 -4.23
CA GLY A 133 23.85 2.00 -5.41
C GLY A 133 24.10 0.74 -6.24
N ARG A 134 23.38 -0.37 -5.97
CA ARG A 134 23.53 -1.65 -6.67
C ARG A 134 22.16 -2.26 -6.98
N PRO A 135 21.97 -2.89 -8.14
CA PRO A 135 20.77 -3.67 -8.41
C PRO A 135 20.76 -4.88 -7.45
N TYR A 136 19.83 -4.86 -6.50
CA TYR A 136 19.73 -5.90 -5.48
C TYR A 136 18.26 -6.23 -5.21
N SER A 137 17.75 -7.30 -5.81
CA SER A 137 16.39 -7.79 -5.53
C SER A 137 16.41 -8.65 -4.27
N LYS A 138 16.24 -8.02 -3.10
CA LYS A 138 15.86 -8.75 -1.88
C LYS A 138 14.46 -8.35 -1.46
N CYS A 139 13.66 -9.36 -1.14
CA CYS A 139 12.41 -9.20 -0.42
C CYS A 139 12.71 -9.04 1.07
N TYR A 140 12.03 -8.09 1.71
CA TYR A 140 12.04 -7.92 3.15
C TYR A 140 10.62 -8.06 3.66
N GLU A 141 10.44 -8.60 4.86
CA GLU A 141 9.15 -8.59 5.53
C GLU A 141 8.69 -7.13 5.74
N ASN A 142 7.44 -6.84 5.42
CA ASN A 142 6.78 -5.58 5.72
C ASN A 142 5.84 -5.77 6.90
N ARG A 143 6.32 -5.47 8.11
CA ARG A 143 5.49 -5.57 9.30
C ARG A 143 4.59 -4.35 9.35
N ASP A 144 3.29 -4.58 9.23
CA ASP A 144 2.25 -3.55 9.20
C ASP A 144 1.41 -3.65 10.47
N GLY A 145 1.24 -2.55 11.18
CA GLY A 145 0.39 -2.48 12.36
C GLY A 145 0.15 -1.05 12.81
N GLY A 146 -0.82 -0.89 13.69
CA GLY A 146 -1.30 0.43 14.05
C GLY A 146 -2.65 0.39 14.75
N PHE A 147 -3.49 1.36 14.39
CA PHE A 147 -4.87 1.48 14.79
C PHE A 147 -5.75 1.56 13.55
N ALA A 148 -6.81 0.75 13.54
CA ALA A 148 -7.88 0.83 12.56
C ALA A 148 -9.15 1.34 13.25
N VAL A 149 -9.94 2.14 12.55
CA VAL A 149 -11.31 2.44 12.95
C VAL A 149 -12.25 1.68 12.04
N SER A 150 -13.12 0.87 12.63
CA SER A 150 -14.23 0.19 11.97
C SER A 150 -15.56 0.87 12.36
N PHE A 151 -16.49 0.94 11.42
CA PHE A 151 -17.77 1.63 11.60
C PHE A 151 -18.91 0.63 11.77
N LYS A 152 -19.73 0.82 12.80
CA LYS A 152 -20.83 -0.09 13.13
C LYS A 152 -22.08 0.13 12.28
N ARG A 153 -22.21 1.34 11.72
CA ARG A 153 -23.28 1.76 10.83
C ARG A 153 -22.76 2.76 9.81
N GLU A 154 -23.49 2.88 8.71
CA GLU A 154 -23.25 3.96 7.74
C GLU A 154 -23.41 5.31 8.44
N GLN A 155 -22.49 6.23 8.16
CA GLN A 155 -22.50 7.55 8.76
C GLN A 155 -21.78 8.56 7.87
N LYS A 156 -21.60 9.79 8.37
CA LYS A 156 -20.77 10.79 7.73
C LYS A 156 -19.51 11.04 8.54
N LEU A 157 -18.37 11.09 7.85
CA LEU A 157 -17.12 11.60 8.39
C LEU A 157 -17.06 13.10 8.17
N PHE A 158 -16.62 13.82 9.18
CA PHE A 158 -16.43 15.27 9.18
C PHE A 158 -14.93 15.60 9.20
N GLY A 159 -14.53 16.65 9.91
CA GLY A 159 -13.14 17.09 10.02
C GLY A 159 -12.58 17.62 8.70
N THR A 160 -11.26 17.64 8.56
CA THR A 160 -10.62 18.14 7.33
C THR A 160 -10.92 17.30 6.08
N TYR A 161 -11.32 16.03 6.24
CA TYR A 161 -11.70 15.15 5.13
C TYR A 161 -13.11 15.46 4.60
N GLY A 162 -14.08 15.55 5.50
CA GLY A 162 -15.50 15.70 5.17
C GLY A 162 -16.01 17.15 5.11
N GLY A 163 -15.31 18.09 5.74
CA GLY A 163 -15.79 19.47 5.90
C GLY A 163 -17.06 19.55 6.74
N SER A 164 -17.79 20.66 6.62
CA SER A 164 -19.06 20.89 7.33
C SER A 164 -20.22 20.03 6.81
N GLU A 165 -20.19 19.63 5.54
CA GLU A 165 -21.26 18.82 4.92
C GLU A 165 -21.15 17.32 5.24
N GLY A 166 -19.94 16.90 5.64
CA GLY A 166 -19.56 15.52 5.86
C GLY A 166 -19.51 14.69 4.58
N LYS A 167 -18.79 13.56 4.63
CA LYS A 167 -18.70 12.59 3.52
C LYS A 167 -19.14 11.21 4.00
N PRO A 168 -19.91 10.46 3.19
CA PRO A 168 -20.41 9.16 3.59
C PRO A 168 -19.26 8.15 3.79
N ILE A 169 -19.48 7.26 4.75
CA ILE A 169 -18.64 6.10 5.07
C ILE A 169 -19.54 4.88 5.32
N GLY A 170 -19.17 3.74 4.73
CA GLY A 170 -19.88 2.49 4.89
C GLY A 170 -19.40 1.69 6.12
N THR A 171 -20.18 0.69 6.52
CA THR A 171 -19.84 -0.23 7.62
C THR A 171 -18.60 -1.09 7.36
N ASN A 172 -18.31 -1.36 6.09
CA ASN A 172 -17.16 -2.17 5.67
C ASN A 172 -15.92 -1.32 5.35
N ASP A 173 -16.03 0.01 5.43
CA ASP A 173 -14.89 0.89 5.22
C ASP A 173 -14.06 1.00 6.51
N ALA A 174 -12.79 1.39 6.37
CA ALA A 174 -11.92 1.64 7.50
C ALA A 174 -11.06 2.89 7.30
N ILE A 175 -10.66 3.53 8.40
CA ILE A 175 -9.60 4.55 8.41
C ILE A 175 -8.48 4.06 9.33
N VAL A 176 -7.22 4.37 8.99
CA VAL A 176 -6.06 3.76 9.65
C VAL A 176 -4.99 4.78 10.01
N TYR A 177 -4.30 4.52 11.11
CA TYR A 177 -3.13 5.24 11.58
C TYR A 177 -2.12 4.21 12.07
N GLY A 178 -0.93 4.14 11.48
CA GLY A 178 -0.02 3.07 11.84
C GLY A 178 1.39 3.26 11.32
N PHE A 179 2.13 2.16 11.33
CA PHE A 179 3.52 2.14 10.92
C PHE A 179 3.84 0.87 10.12
N TYR A 180 4.75 1.04 9.18
CA TYR A 180 5.51 -0.06 8.60
C TYR A 180 6.84 -0.16 9.33
N SER A 181 7.28 -1.38 9.65
CA SER A 181 8.61 -1.69 10.18
C SER A 181 9.28 -2.72 9.27
N ILE A 182 10.29 -2.27 8.52
CA ILE A 182 10.99 -3.09 7.53
C ILE A 182 12.41 -3.37 8.04
N PRO A 183 12.75 -4.61 8.42
CA PRO A 183 14.07 -4.97 8.95
C PRO A 183 15.09 -5.07 7.80
N LEU A 184 15.55 -3.90 7.33
CA LEU A 184 16.59 -3.80 6.32
C LEU A 184 17.90 -4.38 6.87
N ARG A 185 18.33 -5.54 6.37
CA ARG A 185 19.57 -6.22 6.79
C ARG A 185 20.84 -5.39 6.63
N ILE A 186 20.79 -4.34 5.81
CA ILE A 186 21.89 -3.38 5.60
C ILE A 186 21.98 -2.31 6.70
N HIS A 187 20.97 -2.18 7.56
CA HIS A 187 20.92 -1.23 8.67
C HIS A 187 20.79 -1.96 10.00
N ARG A 188 21.38 -1.38 11.06
CA ARG A 188 21.22 -1.90 12.43
C ARG A 188 19.82 -1.67 13.01
N LYS A 189 19.02 -0.79 12.41
CA LYS A 189 17.66 -0.45 12.83
C LYS A 189 16.70 -0.63 11.66
N PRO A 190 15.45 -1.07 11.91
CA PRO A 190 14.44 -1.17 10.86
C PRO A 190 14.13 0.21 10.27
N LEU A 191 13.77 0.22 8.99
CA LEU A 191 13.14 1.39 8.37
C LEU A 191 11.71 1.45 8.90
N VAL A 192 11.43 2.49 9.69
CA VAL A 192 10.09 2.78 10.21
C VAL A 192 9.46 3.89 9.36
N ILE A 193 8.24 3.64 8.90
CA ILE A 193 7.45 4.58 8.09
C ILE A 193 6.09 4.71 8.75
N ARG A 194 5.76 5.89 9.25
CA ARG A 194 4.40 6.18 9.71
C ARG A 194 3.49 6.33 8.49
N TYR A 195 2.30 5.75 8.55
CA TYR A 195 1.24 5.98 7.59
C TYR A 195 -0.02 6.49 8.28
N THR A 196 -0.76 7.31 7.56
CA THR A 196 -2.08 7.79 7.98
C THR A 196 -3.00 7.76 6.78
N SER A 197 -4.24 7.29 6.93
CA SER A 197 -5.20 7.25 5.82
C SER A 197 -5.39 8.65 5.23
N GLY A 198 -5.21 8.77 3.92
CA GLY A 198 -5.51 9.98 3.13
C GLY A 198 -7.01 10.10 2.89
N SER A 199 -7.62 8.97 2.52
CA SER A 199 -9.05 8.71 2.42
C SER A 199 -9.36 7.40 3.14
N PRO A 200 -10.63 7.12 3.48
CA PRO A 200 -11.02 5.80 3.94
C PRO A 200 -10.63 4.71 2.95
N ALA A 201 -10.19 3.58 3.50
CA ALA A 201 -10.03 2.35 2.76
C ALA A 201 -11.42 1.78 2.50
N ARG A 202 -11.81 1.72 1.23
CA ARG A 202 -13.16 1.32 0.83
C ARG A 202 -13.18 -0.10 0.35
N LEU A 203 -14.06 -0.90 0.92
CA LEU A 203 -14.32 -2.26 0.45
C LEU A 203 -15.37 -2.19 -0.65
N GLU A 204 -14.96 -2.39 -1.89
CA GLU A 204 -15.90 -2.54 -3.01
C GLU A 204 -16.56 -3.90 -2.90
N THR A 205 -17.83 -3.88 -2.48
CA THR A 205 -18.62 -5.06 -2.09
C THR A 205 -18.85 -6.06 -3.22
N ASN A 206 -18.72 -5.63 -4.48
CA ASN A 206 -19.00 -6.50 -5.63
C ASN A 206 -17.85 -7.44 -5.96
N ASP A 207 -16.60 -7.02 -5.69
CA ASP A 207 -15.41 -7.74 -6.15
C ASP A 207 -14.38 -7.99 -5.03
N GLY A 208 -14.65 -7.54 -3.80
CA GLY A 208 -13.77 -7.77 -2.64
C GLY A 208 -12.47 -6.96 -2.65
N PHE A 209 -12.44 -5.87 -3.43
CA PHE A 209 -11.30 -4.95 -3.49
C PHE A 209 -11.33 -3.96 -2.32
N LEU A 210 -10.23 -3.86 -1.60
CA LEU A 210 -9.96 -2.80 -0.64
C LEU A 210 -8.94 -1.83 -1.24
N ILE A 211 -9.40 -0.61 -1.58
CA ILE A 211 -8.52 0.44 -2.12
C ILE A 211 -7.92 1.24 -0.95
N ILE A 212 -6.60 1.32 -0.88
CA ILE A 212 -5.87 1.96 0.22
C ILE A 212 -5.09 3.16 -0.30
N ASN A 213 -5.32 4.32 0.33
CA ASN A 213 -4.61 5.56 0.06
C ASN A 213 -4.09 6.15 1.38
N CYS A 214 -2.79 6.09 1.63
CA CYS A 214 -2.19 6.66 2.84
C CYS A 214 -1.16 7.75 2.51
N ASP A 215 -1.08 8.73 3.40
CA ASP A 215 0.05 9.66 3.48
C ASP A 215 1.15 9.00 4.33
N LEU A 216 2.41 9.15 3.91
CA LEU A 216 3.56 8.53 4.57
C LEU A 216 4.52 9.56 5.14
N PHE A 217 5.19 9.19 6.24
CA PHE A 217 6.34 9.92 6.76
C PHE A 217 7.40 8.97 7.32
N SER A 218 8.64 9.16 6.89
CA SER A 218 9.81 8.50 7.47
C SER A 218 10.87 9.54 7.80
N LYS A 219 11.55 9.38 8.94
CA LYS A 219 12.70 10.25 9.28
C LYS A 219 13.83 10.15 8.26
N PHE A 220 13.94 9.02 7.56
CA PHE A 220 14.99 8.78 6.58
C PHE A 220 14.57 9.17 5.16
N LEU A 221 13.30 8.95 4.81
CA LEU A 221 12.80 9.15 3.44
C LEU A 221 12.01 10.45 3.22
N GLY A 222 11.64 11.14 4.31
CA GLY A 222 10.75 12.30 4.28
C GLY A 222 9.28 11.91 4.09
N HIS A 223 8.50 12.82 3.49
CA HIS A 223 7.09 12.63 3.19
C HIS A 223 6.89 11.80 1.92
N GLY A 224 5.90 10.93 1.93
CA GLY A 224 5.60 10.04 0.82
C GLY A 224 4.11 9.72 0.71
N THR A 225 3.78 8.77 -0.15
CA THR A 225 2.42 8.24 -0.30
C THR A 225 2.46 6.73 -0.51
N ALA A 226 1.44 6.05 0.02
CA ALA A 226 1.16 4.65 -0.28
C ALA A 226 -0.19 4.58 -1.00
N ARG A 227 -0.21 3.83 -2.11
CA ARG A 227 -1.39 3.62 -2.95
C ARG A 227 -1.45 2.14 -3.32
N GLY A 228 -2.54 1.47 -2.95
CA GLY A 228 -2.62 0.03 -3.12
C GLY A 228 -4.02 -0.52 -3.21
N VAL A 229 -4.08 -1.79 -3.55
CA VAL A 229 -5.29 -2.61 -3.61
C VAL A 229 -5.01 -3.90 -2.84
N SER A 230 -5.97 -4.31 -2.01
CA SER A 230 -5.99 -5.63 -1.39
C SER A 230 -7.22 -6.38 -1.89
N VAL A 231 -7.05 -7.66 -2.21
CA VAL A 231 -8.13 -8.55 -2.63
C VAL A 231 -8.19 -9.71 -1.65
N PHE A 232 -9.38 -10.00 -1.16
CA PHE A 232 -9.64 -11.11 -0.25
C PHE A 232 -10.67 -12.02 -0.89
N THR A 233 -10.23 -13.16 -1.42
CA THR A 233 -11.09 -14.10 -2.14
C THR A 233 -11.31 -15.34 -1.28
N PRO A 234 -12.55 -15.67 -0.91
CA PRO A 234 -12.85 -16.94 -0.25
C PRO A 234 -12.52 -18.13 -1.14
N GLU A 235 -11.77 -19.10 -0.62
CA GLU A 235 -11.39 -20.34 -1.34
C GLU A 235 -12.21 -21.56 -0.86
N GLY A 236 -13.10 -21.37 0.13
CA GLY A 236 -13.82 -22.44 0.83
C GLY A 236 -13.11 -22.91 2.11
N ASN A 237 -13.79 -23.70 2.94
CA ASN A 237 -13.26 -24.30 4.17
C ASN A 237 -12.67 -23.29 5.20
N GLY A 238 -13.16 -22.05 5.20
CA GLY A 238 -12.65 -21.00 6.09
C GLY A 238 -11.29 -20.42 5.67
N MET A 239 -10.83 -20.69 4.44
CA MET A 239 -9.59 -20.13 3.88
C MET A 239 -9.88 -18.93 2.97
N ILE A 240 -8.99 -17.95 3.00
CA ILE A 240 -9.01 -16.75 2.18
C ILE A 240 -7.70 -16.65 1.41
N ARG A 241 -7.77 -16.47 0.09
CA ARG A 241 -6.65 -15.99 -0.71
C ARG A 241 -6.54 -14.49 -0.54
N THR A 242 -5.35 -14.06 -0.15
CA THR A 242 -4.98 -12.66 0.01
C THR A 242 -4.09 -12.25 -1.16
N SER A 243 -4.42 -11.16 -1.83
CA SER A 243 -3.58 -10.52 -2.84
C SER A 243 -3.46 -9.04 -2.54
N ILE A 244 -2.32 -8.62 -2.00
CA ILE A 244 -2.06 -7.23 -1.62
C ILE A 244 -0.99 -6.67 -2.55
N ARG A 245 -1.23 -5.48 -3.12
CA ARG A 245 -0.24 -4.71 -3.89
C ARG A 245 -0.31 -3.27 -3.43
N ASN A 246 0.77 -2.76 -2.86
CA ASN A 246 0.84 -1.38 -2.40
C ASN A 246 2.15 -0.73 -2.87
N VAL A 247 2.03 0.40 -3.55
CA VAL A 247 3.14 1.15 -4.11
C VAL A 247 3.45 2.32 -3.19
N PHE A 248 4.72 2.40 -2.78
CA PHE A 248 5.24 3.42 -1.89
C PHE A 248 6.11 4.36 -2.71
N THR A 249 5.88 5.66 -2.57
CA THR A 249 6.70 6.67 -3.24
C THR A 249 7.12 7.78 -2.30
N PHE A 250 8.36 8.23 -2.46
CA PHE A 250 8.96 9.38 -1.76
C PHE A 250 9.69 10.24 -2.80
N PRO A 251 9.37 11.54 -2.98
CA PRO A 251 8.35 12.29 -2.28
C PRO A 251 6.93 11.87 -2.71
N ALA A 252 5.90 12.38 -2.04
CA ALA A 252 4.50 11.99 -2.28
C ALA A 252 4.01 12.25 -3.73
N GLN A 253 4.58 13.26 -4.40
CA GLN A 253 4.33 13.54 -5.80
C GLN A 253 5.66 13.63 -6.55
N PRO A 254 5.67 13.29 -7.85
CA PRO A 254 6.82 13.57 -8.67
C PRO A 254 7.22 15.03 -8.56
N ARG A 255 8.51 15.34 -8.46
CA ARG A 255 8.92 16.73 -8.70
C ARG A 255 8.53 17.04 -10.15
N GLN A 256 7.54 17.91 -10.36
CA GLN A 256 7.40 18.54 -11.65
C GLN A 256 8.72 19.25 -11.89
N LEU A 257 9.47 18.81 -12.89
CA LEU A 257 10.45 19.69 -13.50
C LEU A 257 9.65 20.88 -13.98
N SER A 258 9.72 22.00 -13.26
CA SER A 258 9.34 23.28 -13.84
C SER A 258 10.06 23.32 -15.19
N SER A 259 9.27 23.38 -16.26
CA SER A 259 9.72 23.72 -17.59
C SER A 259 10.69 24.89 -17.48
N TYR A 260 11.99 24.61 -17.50
CA TYR A 260 12.94 25.59 -17.97
C TYR A 260 12.53 25.84 -19.40
N TYR A 261 11.95 27.02 -19.59
CA TYR A 261 11.73 27.64 -20.88
C TYR A 261 12.94 27.35 -21.77
N TYR A 262 12.71 26.67 -22.88
CA TYR A 262 13.54 26.88 -24.05
C TYR A 262 13.21 28.31 -24.49
N PHE A 263 14.07 29.26 -24.14
CA PHE A 263 14.29 30.48 -24.92
C PHE A 263 15.49 30.22 -25.83
#